data_AF-A0A0R0EWF1-F1
#
_entry.id   AF-A0A0R0EWF1-F1
#
_cell.length_a   1.000
_cell.length_b   1.000
_cell.length_c   1.000
_cell.angle_alpha   90.00
_cell.angle_beta   90.00
_cell.angle_gamma   90.00
#
_symmetry.space_group_name_H-M   'P 1'
#
loop_
_entity.id
_entity.type
_entity.pdbx_description
1 polymer ?
#
loop_
_entity_poly.entity_id
_entity_poly.type
_entity_poly.pdbx_seq_one_letter_code
_entity_poly.pdbx_strand_id
1 'polypeptide(L)'
;MPYQPSIAQTYLPYLCYYNSSMASSFQSSPMASNYRSHNKKSHDNDMFHPTQVVVVVVPFPAQGHLNQLLNLSRLILASTSLRVPVYALLQSLSSVARRVVVIYDSLMASVVQDAIHVPNCESYTFHSVSAFTMFLYFWDAMGRPPVEKVSHVIPEVPSLEGCFTTRCIDFITSQYEFHKFSKGTIYNTTRVIESPYLELIKRIISSKTHWALGPFNPLSIEKGVYNTKHFSVEWLDKQEAGSVLYVSFGTTTCFSEEQIKEVANGLEKSKQKFIWVVRDADKGDVFIEDGVRTSELPKGFEERVKGTGLVVRDWAPQLEILSHSSTGGFMSHCGWNSCMESITMGVPIAAWPMHSDQPRNRVLVTEVLKIGVVVKDWDHRDELVTASDVENAVRRLIATKEGDEMRQRAMNLKNAIRRSRDEGGVSRVELDDFIAHITR
;
A
#
# COMPACT_ATOMS: atom_id res chain seq x y z
N MET A 1 -38.19 -1.99 5.07
CA MET A 1 -36.79 -1.55 5.03
C MET A 1 -36.11 -2.33 3.92
N PRO A 2 -35.56 -1.70 2.88
CA PRO A 2 -34.74 -2.44 1.93
C PRO A 2 -33.53 -3.00 2.69
N TYR A 3 -33.32 -4.30 2.53
CA TYR A 3 -32.23 -5.07 3.09
C TYR A 3 -30.91 -4.34 2.79
N GLN A 4 -30.32 -3.68 3.79
CA GLN A 4 -28.97 -3.15 3.66
C GLN A 4 -28.05 -4.37 3.62
N PRO A 5 -27.33 -4.62 2.51
CA PRO A 5 -26.39 -5.71 2.45
C PRO A 5 -25.38 -5.52 3.59
N SER A 6 -25.27 -6.54 4.45
CA SER A 6 -24.35 -6.53 5.59
C SER A 6 -22.95 -6.12 5.11
N ILE A 7 -22.23 -5.36 5.92
CA ILE A 7 -20.87 -4.84 5.67
C ILE A 7 -19.93 -5.88 5.01
N ALA A 8 -20.11 -7.18 5.28
CA ALA A 8 -19.38 -8.28 4.64
C ALA A 8 -19.54 -8.37 3.10
N GLN A 9 -20.67 -7.93 2.52
CA GLN A 9 -20.98 -8.04 1.08
C GLN A 9 -20.32 -6.93 0.24
N THR A 10 -19.87 -5.82 0.85
CA THR A 10 -19.24 -4.70 0.12
C THR A 10 -17.69 -4.80 0.10
N TYR A 11 -17.09 -5.52 1.04
CA TYR A 11 -15.62 -5.63 1.16
C TYR A 11 -15.02 -6.91 0.54
N LEU A 12 -15.83 -7.95 0.32
CA LEU A 12 -15.41 -9.14 -0.44
C LEU A 12 -14.78 -8.76 -1.79
N PRO A 13 -15.31 -7.81 -2.59
CA PRO A 13 -14.73 -7.41 -3.86
C PRO A 13 -13.30 -6.86 -3.79
N TYR A 14 -12.84 -6.25 -2.68
CA TYR A 14 -11.49 -5.67 -2.59
C TYR A 14 -10.42 -6.70 -2.19
N LEU A 15 -10.74 -7.63 -1.28
CA LEU A 15 -9.88 -8.78 -0.97
C LEU A 15 -9.95 -9.83 -2.06
N CYS A 16 -11.13 -10.05 -2.68
CA CYS A 16 -11.22 -10.73 -3.95
C CYS A 16 -10.43 -9.97 -4.99
N TYR A 17 -10.40 -8.63 -5.09
CA TYR A 17 -9.56 -7.97 -6.09
C TYR A 17 -8.05 -8.10 -5.81
N TYR A 18 -7.57 -8.04 -4.56
CA TYR A 18 -6.15 -8.29 -4.27
C TYR A 18 -5.77 -9.77 -4.48
N ASN A 19 -6.58 -10.71 -3.98
CA ASN A 19 -6.36 -12.14 -4.19
C ASN A 19 -6.63 -12.59 -5.62
N SER A 20 -7.57 -11.96 -6.33
CA SER A 20 -7.90 -12.18 -7.75
C SER A 20 -7.03 -11.37 -8.68
N SER A 21 -6.39 -10.26 -8.29
CA SER A 21 -5.35 -9.61 -9.11
C SER A 21 -4.10 -10.47 -9.07
N MET A 22 -3.74 -10.95 -7.88
CA MET A 22 -2.67 -11.91 -7.73
C MET A 22 -3.03 -13.23 -8.45
N ALA A 23 -4.20 -13.83 -8.21
CA ALA A 23 -4.63 -15.05 -8.91
C ALA A 23 -4.91 -14.87 -10.42
N SER A 24 -5.45 -13.74 -10.88
CA SER A 24 -5.66 -13.46 -12.30
C SER A 24 -4.36 -13.18 -13.02
N SER A 25 -3.38 -12.53 -12.37
CA SER A 25 -2.03 -12.40 -12.92
C SER A 25 -1.32 -13.75 -13.07
N PHE A 26 -1.69 -14.76 -12.26
CA PHE A 26 -1.26 -16.15 -12.45
C PHE A 26 -2.10 -16.93 -13.48
N GLN A 27 -3.38 -16.60 -13.67
CA GLN A 27 -4.28 -17.28 -14.62
C GLN A 27 -4.22 -16.73 -16.06
N SER A 28 -3.86 -15.46 -16.27
CA SER A 28 -3.85 -14.82 -17.59
C SER A 28 -2.51 -14.95 -18.34
N SER A 29 -1.65 -15.89 -17.96
CA SER A 29 -0.47 -16.23 -18.76
C SER A 29 -0.92 -16.98 -20.03
N PRO A 30 -0.51 -16.55 -21.25
CA PRO A 30 -0.91 -17.21 -22.51
C PRO A 30 -0.47 -18.68 -22.64
N MET A 31 0.30 -19.24 -21.69
CA MET A 31 0.53 -20.68 -21.64
C MET A 31 -0.64 -21.50 -21.09
N ALA A 32 -1.70 -20.87 -20.55
CA ALA A 32 -2.91 -21.58 -20.12
C ALA A 32 -4.02 -21.69 -21.20
N SER A 33 -3.85 -21.09 -22.39
CA SER A 33 -4.91 -21.08 -23.43
C SER A 33 -4.73 -22.06 -24.59
N ASN A 34 -3.73 -22.94 -24.58
CA ASN A 34 -3.58 -23.97 -25.61
C ASN A 34 -4.27 -25.28 -25.25
N TYR A 35 -5.59 -25.26 -25.06
CA TYR A 35 -6.46 -26.43 -25.29
C TYR A 35 -7.85 -25.98 -25.78
N ARG A 36 -7.86 -25.33 -26.95
CA ARG A 36 -9.04 -25.32 -27.83
C ARG A 36 -9.04 -26.60 -28.66
N SER A 37 -9.75 -27.64 -28.20
CA SER A 37 -10.51 -28.57 -29.04
C SER A 37 -11.02 -29.74 -28.19
N HIS A 38 -12.32 -29.85 -27.98
CA HIS A 38 -13.09 -30.86 -28.70
C HIS A 38 -14.58 -30.86 -28.34
N ASN A 39 -15.35 -31.01 -29.41
CA ASN A 39 -16.71 -31.53 -29.44
C ASN A 39 -16.91 -32.78 -28.55
N LYS A 40 -18.12 -32.82 -27.96
CA LYS A 40 -18.98 -33.99 -27.72
C LYS A 40 -18.51 -35.09 -26.74
N LYS A 41 -19.27 -35.12 -25.63
CA LYS A 41 -19.84 -36.30 -24.95
C LYS A 41 -18.88 -37.44 -24.57
N SER A 42 -18.46 -37.46 -23.31
CA SER A 42 -18.31 -38.70 -22.54
C SER A 42 -18.52 -38.43 -21.05
N HIS A 43 -19.25 -39.36 -20.44
CA HIS A 43 -19.70 -39.41 -19.06
C HIS A 43 -18.57 -39.48 -18.02
N ASP A 44 -18.86 -38.88 -16.85
CA ASP A 44 -18.55 -39.35 -15.50
C ASP A 44 -17.10 -39.77 -15.20
N ASN A 45 -16.30 -38.78 -14.84
CA ASN A 45 -15.60 -38.67 -13.55
C ASN A 45 -14.62 -37.51 -13.70
N ASP A 46 -14.95 -36.36 -13.13
CA ASP A 46 -13.98 -35.27 -12.93
C ASP A 46 -12.91 -35.78 -11.96
N MET A 47 -11.98 -36.55 -12.51
CA MET A 47 -10.66 -36.75 -11.94
C MET A 47 -10.08 -35.34 -11.87
N PHE A 48 -10.13 -34.73 -10.68
CA PHE A 48 -9.44 -33.49 -10.39
C PHE A 48 -8.05 -33.61 -11.01
N HIS A 49 -7.81 -32.91 -12.13
CA HIS A 49 -6.46 -32.76 -12.63
C HIS A 49 -5.72 -32.07 -11.48
N PRO A 50 -4.72 -32.73 -10.84
CA PRO A 50 -4.02 -32.10 -9.75
C PRO A 50 -3.48 -30.79 -10.28
N THR A 51 -3.94 -29.67 -9.70
CA THR A 51 -3.37 -28.35 -9.96
C THR A 51 -1.87 -28.48 -9.73
N GLN A 52 -1.07 -28.31 -10.79
CA GLN A 52 0.37 -28.62 -10.74
C GLN A 52 1.12 -27.79 -9.70
N VAL A 53 0.61 -26.61 -9.36
CA VAL A 53 1.13 -25.73 -8.34
C VAL A 53 -0.05 -25.04 -7.66
N VAL A 54 -0.10 -25.07 -6.33
CA VAL A 54 -1.07 -24.30 -5.54
C VAL A 54 -0.32 -23.19 -4.84
N VAL A 55 -0.82 -21.96 -4.96
CA VAL A 55 -0.27 -20.78 -4.27
C VAL A 55 -1.22 -20.42 -3.12
N VAL A 56 -0.68 -20.39 -1.91
CA VAL A 56 -1.37 -19.96 -0.68
C VAL A 56 -0.80 -18.61 -0.28
N VAL A 57 -1.66 -17.63 -0.04
CA VAL A 57 -1.23 -16.31 0.43
C VAL A 57 -1.71 -16.05 1.85
N VAL A 58 -0.77 -15.64 2.70
CA VAL A 58 -0.98 -15.38 4.12
C VAL A 58 -0.74 -13.90 4.40
N PRO A 59 -1.77 -13.04 4.26
CA PRO A 59 -1.64 -11.61 4.48
C PRO A 59 -1.57 -11.29 5.98
N PHE A 60 -0.99 -10.14 6.33
CA PHE A 60 -1.10 -9.61 7.68
C PHE A 60 -2.50 -8.99 7.88
N PRO A 61 -3.30 -9.42 8.89
CA PRO A 61 -4.68 -8.95 9.06
C PRO A 61 -4.85 -7.43 9.20
N ALA A 62 -3.80 -6.67 9.53
CA ALA A 62 -3.89 -5.21 9.62
C ALA A 62 -3.84 -4.45 8.27
N GLN A 63 -3.61 -5.12 7.14
CA GLN A 63 -3.43 -4.45 5.84
C GLN A 63 -4.74 -4.06 5.12
N GLY A 64 -5.90 -4.21 5.76
CA GLY A 64 -7.18 -3.83 5.19
C GLY A 64 -7.77 -2.57 5.82
N HIS A 65 -8.47 -1.77 5.02
CA HIS A 65 -9.44 -0.77 5.51
C HIS A 65 -10.55 -1.37 6.39
N LEU A 66 -10.61 -2.71 6.53
CA LEU A 66 -11.57 -3.47 7.32
C LEU A 66 -11.34 -3.40 8.84
N ASN A 67 -10.14 -3.10 9.33
CA ASN A 67 -9.91 -3.11 10.79
C ASN A 67 -10.09 -1.71 11.39
N GLN A 68 -11.35 -1.25 11.38
CA GLN A 68 -11.77 -0.01 12.06
C GLN A 68 -11.81 -0.13 13.60
N LEU A 69 -11.54 -1.31 14.20
CA LEU A 69 -11.86 -1.57 15.62
C LEU A 69 -10.71 -2.11 16.50
N LEU A 70 -9.47 -2.24 16.04
CA LEU A 70 -8.44 -2.92 16.85
C LEU A 70 -7.08 -2.21 16.80
N ASN A 71 -6.57 -1.86 17.98
CA ASN A 71 -5.18 -1.51 18.21
C ASN A 71 -4.28 -2.56 17.53
N LEU A 72 -3.28 -2.14 16.74
CA LEU A 72 -2.34 -3.00 16.02
C LEU A 72 -1.81 -4.17 16.88
N SER A 73 -1.62 -3.93 18.18
CA SER A 73 -1.21 -4.96 19.15
C SER A 73 -2.20 -6.13 19.30
N ARG A 74 -3.51 -5.90 19.24
CA ARG A 74 -4.53 -6.97 19.29
C ARG A 74 -4.53 -7.80 18.01
N LEU A 75 -4.30 -7.16 16.85
CA LEU A 75 -4.19 -7.87 15.57
C LEU A 75 -2.93 -8.74 15.51
N ILE A 76 -1.83 -8.25 16.07
CA ILE A 76 -0.59 -9.01 16.24
C ILE A 76 -0.84 -10.27 17.08
N LEU A 77 -1.54 -10.15 18.21
CA LEU A 77 -1.85 -11.31 19.06
C LEU A 77 -2.78 -12.29 18.32
N ALA A 78 -3.84 -11.78 17.68
CA ALA A 78 -4.78 -12.60 16.92
C ALA A 78 -4.10 -13.34 15.75
N SER A 79 -3.14 -12.71 15.07
CA SER A 79 -2.48 -13.33 13.92
C SER A 79 -1.65 -14.56 14.33
N THR A 80 -1.02 -14.57 15.52
CA THR A 80 -0.26 -15.74 15.99
C THR A 80 -1.11 -17.00 16.16
N SER A 81 -2.42 -16.85 16.41
CA SER A 81 -3.35 -17.99 16.49
C SER A 81 -3.57 -18.71 15.16
N LEU A 82 -3.16 -18.11 14.04
CA LEU A 82 -3.32 -18.68 12.70
C LEU A 82 -2.29 -19.76 12.37
N ARG A 83 -1.25 -19.96 13.19
CA ARG A 83 -0.19 -20.96 12.93
C ARG A 83 -0.76 -22.37 12.71
N VAL A 84 -1.60 -22.85 13.63
CA VAL A 84 -2.15 -24.22 13.57
C VAL A 84 -3.11 -24.39 12.36
N PRO A 85 -4.10 -23.50 12.13
CA PRO A 85 -4.96 -23.59 10.95
C PRO A 85 -4.20 -23.53 9.61
N VAL A 86 -3.20 -22.64 9.49
CA VAL A 86 -2.39 -22.52 8.27
C VAL A 86 -1.58 -23.79 8.05
N TYR A 87 -0.95 -24.35 9.08
CA TYR A 87 -0.21 -25.60 8.95
C TYR A 87 -1.11 -26.77 8.48
N ALA A 88 -2.30 -26.93 9.08
CA ALA A 88 -3.26 -27.96 8.67
C ALA A 88 -3.73 -27.79 7.21
N LEU A 89 -3.91 -26.54 6.75
CA LEU A 89 -4.22 -26.23 5.35
C LEU A 89 -3.06 -26.66 4.43
N LEU A 90 -1.82 -26.33 4.78
CA LEU A 90 -0.65 -26.70 3.98
C LEU A 90 -0.48 -28.22 3.88
N GLN A 91 -0.71 -28.95 4.97
CA GLN A 91 -0.72 -30.42 4.95
C GLN A 91 -1.80 -30.98 4.01
N SER A 92 -3.00 -30.42 4.06
CA SER A 92 -4.11 -30.84 3.19
C SER A 92 -3.79 -30.60 1.71
N LEU A 93 -3.29 -29.41 1.37
CA LEU A 93 -2.92 -29.06 0.00
C LEU A 93 -1.72 -29.87 -0.53
N SER A 94 -0.76 -30.19 0.35
CA SER A 94 0.40 -31.03 0.03
C SER A 94 0.00 -32.41 -0.50
N SER A 95 -1.14 -32.95 -0.04
CA SER A 95 -1.62 -34.27 -0.45
C SER A 95 -2.25 -34.31 -1.85
N VAL A 96 -2.66 -33.16 -2.40
CA VAL A 96 -3.38 -33.06 -3.68
C VAL A 96 -2.65 -32.23 -4.75
N ALA A 97 -1.71 -31.38 -4.35
CA ALA A 97 -0.91 -30.55 -5.25
C ALA A 97 0.47 -31.18 -5.47
N ARG A 98 1.02 -31.06 -6.68
CA ARG A 98 2.43 -31.41 -6.92
C ARG A 98 3.36 -30.49 -6.11
N ARG A 99 3.01 -29.21 -6.00
CA ARG A 99 3.79 -28.19 -5.30
C ARG A 99 2.87 -27.21 -4.57
N VAL A 100 3.26 -26.84 -3.35
CA VAL A 100 2.60 -25.79 -2.56
C VAL A 100 3.56 -24.62 -2.39
N VAL A 101 3.11 -23.43 -2.76
CA VAL A 101 3.89 -22.19 -2.70
C VAL A 101 3.20 -21.26 -1.71
N VAL A 102 3.89 -20.87 -0.65
CA VAL A 102 3.34 -19.99 0.38
C VAL A 102 3.97 -18.61 0.24
N ILE A 103 3.17 -17.62 -0.16
CA ILE A 103 3.59 -16.22 -0.13
C ILE A 103 3.00 -15.60 1.14
N TYR A 104 3.85 -15.08 2.01
CA TYR A 104 3.38 -14.59 3.31
C TYR A 104 3.91 -13.19 3.58
N ASP A 105 3.08 -12.34 4.19
CA ASP A 105 3.54 -11.03 4.64
C ASP A 105 4.68 -11.20 5.64
N SER A 106 5.70 -10.34 5.58
CA SER A 106 6.85 -10.38 6.49
C SER A 106 6.47 -10.41 7.98
N LEU A 107 5.33 -9.86 8.37
CA LEU A 107 4.82 -9.90 9.75
C LEU A 107 4.08 -11.19 10.12
N MET A 108 3.97 -12.15 9.20
CA MET A 108 3.32 -13.44 9.36
C MET A 108 4.30 -14.63 9.35
N ALA A 109 5.61 -14.37 9.44
CA ALA A 109 6.65 -15.39 9.33
C ALA A 109 6.51 -16.52 10.37
N SER A 110 6.13 -16.18 11.60
CA SER A 110 5.88 -17.18 12.66
C SER A 110 4.65 -18.04 12.40
N VAL A 111 3.67 -17.57 11.63
CA VAL A 111 2.46 -18.33 11.28
C VAL A 111 2.76 -19.43 10.27
N VAL A 112 3.68 -19.16 9.34
CA VAL A 112 4.05 -20.10 8.27
C VAL A 112 5.28 -20.94 8.57
N GLN A 113 5.84 -20.84 9.78
CA GLN A 113 7.11 -21.47 10.13
C GLN A 113 7.11 -22.99 9.89
N ASP A 114 5.98 -23.66 10.11
CA ASP A 114 5.84 -25.11 9.96
C ASP A 114 5.76 -25.58 8.50
N ALA A 115 5.69 -24.65 7.53
CA ALA A 115 5.74 -24.96 6.10
C ALA A 115 7.01 -25.74 5.72
N ILE A 116 8.11 -25.57 6.46
CA ILE A 116 9.36 -26.32 6.25
C ILE A 116 9.22 -27.82 6.51
N HIS A 117 8.20 -28.24 7.26
CA HIS A 117 7.91 -29.64 7.57
C HIS A 117 6.96 -30.27 6.54
N VAL A 118 6.51 -29.52 5.53
CA VAL A 118 5.63 -30.00 4.47
C VAL A 118 6.48 -30.30 3.22
N PRO A 119 6.52 -31.56 2.73
CA PRO A 119 7.58 -32.06 1.85
C PRO A 119 7.68 -31.40 0.47
N ASN A 120 6.57 -30.89 -0.07
CA ASN A 120 6.49 -30.20 -1.36
C ASN A 120 6.10 -28.71 -1.22
N CYS A 121 6.35 -28.13 -0.04
CA CYS A 121 6.04 -26.75 0.27
C CYS A 121 7.29 -25.86 0.25
N GLU A 122 7.19 -24.71 -0.40
CA GLU A 122 8.20 -23.65 -0.31
C GLU A 122 7.54 -22.32 0.05
N SER A 123 8.25 -21.49 0.82
CA SER A 123 7.72 -20.21 1.29
C SER A 123 8.55 -19.02 0.80
N TYR A 124 7.86 -17.91 0.54
CA TYR A 124 8.39 -16.68 -0.03
C TYR A 124 7.89 -15.50 0.79
N THR A 125 8.81 -14.69 1.31
CA THR A 125 8.48 -13.51 2.10
C THR A 125 7.96 -12.41 1.18
N PHE A 126 6.88 -11.75 1.56
CA PHE A 126 6.36 -10.56 0.92
C PHE A 126 6.57 -9.34 1.82
N HIS A 127 7.30 -8.34 1.31
CA HIS A 127 7.41 -7.04 1.96
C HIS A 127 6.45 -6.05 1.31
N SER A 128 5.48 -5.60 2.10
CA SER A 128 4.50 -4.57 1.73
C SER A 128 5.03 -3.15 1.83
N VAL A 129 6.28 -2.97 2.26
CA VAL A 129 6.98 -1.67 2.42
C VAL A 129 7.98 -1.46 1.27
N SER A 130 8.47 -0.23 1.11
CA SER A 130 9.42 0.13 0.06
C SER A 130 10.75 -0.62 0.18
N ALA A 131 11.37 -0.95 -0.95
CA ALA A 131 12.71 -1.54 -0.97
C ALA A 131 13.77 -0.58 -0.39
N PHE A 132 13.57 0.73 -0.55
CA PHE A 132 14.35 1.77 0.11
C PHE A 132 14.34 1.60 1.63
N THR A 133 13.15 1.50 2.23
CA THR A 133 13.01 1.31 3.67
C THR A 133 13.63 0.00 4.13
N MET A 134 13.45 -1.09 3.37
CA MET A 134 14.06 -2.39 3.64
C MET A 134 15.59 -2.36 3.60
N PHE A 135 16.16 -1.73 2.56
CA PHE A 135 17.60 -1.53 2.46
C PHE A 135 18.14 -0.79 3.68
N LEU A 136 17.50 0.33 4.07
CA LEU A 136 17.92 1.12 5.23
C LEU A 136 17.88 0.32 6.53
N TYR A 137 16.87 -0.53 6.74
CA TYR A 137 16.84 -1.42 7.91
C TYR A 137 18.04 -2.37 7.94
N PHE A 138 18.34 -3.03 6.82
CA PHE A 138 19.49 -3.93 6.76
C PHE A 138 20.81 -3.16 6.93
N TRP A 139 20.91 -1.98 6.34
CA TRP A 139 22.10 -1.15 6.42
C TRP A 139 22.34 -0.63 7.85
N ASP A 140 21.29 -0.19 8.56
CA ASP A 140 21.35 0.18 9.97
C ASP A 140 21.78 -1.02 10.84
N ALA A 141 21.19 -2.20 10.63
CA ALA A 141 21.52 -3.41 11.37
C ALA A 141 22.99 -3.85 11.17
N MET A 142 23.61 -3.50 10.05
CA MET A 142 25.02 -3.73 9.76
C MET A 142 25.95 -2.62 10.29
N GLY A 143 25.42 -1.58 10.95
CA GLY A 143 26.22 -0.44 11.42
C GLY A 143 26.58 0.57 10.33
N ARG A 144 25.80 0.65 9.25
CA ARG A 144 25.97 1.56 8.11
C ARG A 144 27.38 1.52 7.49
N PRO A 145 27.88 0.35 7.05
CA PRO A 145 29.16 0.28 6.38
C PRO A 145 29.17 1.14 5.10
N PRO A 146 30.32 1.69 4.67
CA PRO A 146 30.41 2.42 3.41
C PRO A 146 29.87 1.58 2.25
N VAL A 147 28.99 2.17 1.44
CA VAL A 147 28.40 1.49 0.30
C VAL A 147 29.21 1.81 -0.96
N GLU A 148 30.03 0.86 -1.40
CA GLU A 148 30.84 1.03 -2.61
C GLU A 148 30.00 0.88 -3.89
N LYS A 149 30.43 1.54 -4.97
CA LYS A 149 29.85 1.39 -6.32
C LYS A 149 28.34 1.67 -6.37
N VAL A 150 27.92 2.77 -5.75
CA VAL A 150 26.56 3.31 -5.89
C VAL A 150 26.60 4.46 -6.87
N SER A 151 25.69 4.48 -7.84
CA SER A 151 25.58 5.55 -8.85
C SER A 151 25.00 6.86 -8.30
N HIS A 152 24.55 6.87 -7.04
CA HIS A 152 23.84 7.97 -6.40
C HIS A 152 24.19 8.01 -4.91
N VAL A 153 24.01 9.19 -4.31
CA VAL A 153 24.17 9.39 -2.87
C VAL A 153 22.94 8.82 -2.16
N ILE A 154 23.15 8.04 -1.10
CA ILE A 154 22.08 7.64 -0.20
C ILE A 154 21.73 8.91 0.62
N PRO A 155 20.49 9.41 0.56
CA PRO A 155 20.11 10.63 1.28
C PRO A 155 20.23 10.43 2.80
N GLU A 156 20.37 11.53 3.51
CA GLU A 156 20.22 11.51 4.96
C GLU A 156 18.78 11.11 5.31
N VAL A 157 18.62 10.23 6.28
CA VAL A 157 17.31 9.70 6.67
C VAL A 157 17.15 9.75 8.19
N PRO A 158 15.93 10.04 8.68
CA PRO A 158 15.68 10.02 10.10
C PRO A 158 15.95 8.64 10.70
N SER A 159 16.31 8.63 11.99
CA SER A 159 16.41 7.38 12.76
C SER A 159 15.02 6.73 12.88
N LEU A 160 14.98 5.48 13.37
CA LEU A 160 13.72 4.79 13.65
C LEU A 160 13.09 5.21 14.99
N GLU A 161 13.69 6.17 15.67
CA GLU A 161 13.20 6.65 16.95
C GLU A 161 11.80 7.26 16.79
N GLY A 162 10.88 6.82 17.65
CA GLY A 162 9.47 7.20 17.62
C GLY A 162 8.65 6.55 16.50
N CYS A 163 9.26 5.89 15.50
CA CYS A 163 8.52 5.30 14.39
C CYS A 163 7.68 4.10 14.83
N PHE A 164 8.16 3.32 15.79
CA PHE A 164 7.51 2.13 16.29
C PHE A 164 7.53 2.12 17.83
N THR A 165 6.46 1.59 18.43
CA THR A 165 6.49 1.26 19.86
C THR A 165 7.46 0.10 20.12
N THR A 166 8.01 -0.02 21.33
CA THR A 166 8.88 -1.15 21.71
C THR A 166 8.22 -2.49 21.43
N ARG A 167 6.93 -2.65 21.75
CA ARG A 167 6.17 -3.87 21.46
C ARG A 167 6.10 -4.18 19.96
N CYS A 168 5.97 -3.17 19.10
CA CYS A 168 6.01 -3.36 17.65
C CYS A 168 7.40 -3.81 17.18
N ILE A 169 8.47 -3.22 17.74
CA ILE A 169 9.85 -3.59 17.42
C ILE A 169 10.12 -5.04 17.84
N ASP A 170 9.76 -5.42 19.07
CA ASP A 170 9.94 -6.79 19.58
C ASP A 170 9.20 -7.80 18.70
N PHE A 171 7.96 -7.47 18.29
CA PHE A 171 7.19 -8.30 17.40
C PHE A 171 7.85 -8.44 16.02
N ILE A 172 8.24 -7.32 15.38
CA ILE A 172 8.94 -7.34 14.08
C ILE A 172 10.19 -8.20 14.18
N THR A 173 11.06 -7.95 15.16
CA THR A 173 12.29 -8.73 15.39
C THR A 173 11.98 -10.22 15.54
N SER A 174 10.95 -10.58 16.32
CA SER A 174 10.54 -11.98 16.47
C SER A 174 10.13 -12.64 15.16
N GLN A 175 9.52 -11.90 14.22
CA GLN A 175 9.15 -12.45 12.90
C GLN A 175 10.39 -12.66 12.02
N TYR A 176 11.40 -11.79 12.11
CA TYR A 176 12.62 -11.89 11.29
C TYR A 176 13.44 -13.16 11.57
N GLU A 177 13.38 -13.71 12.79
CA GLU A 177 13.98 -15.01 13.13
C GLU A 177 13.48 -16.18 12.26
N PHE A 178 12.25 -16.08 11.75
CA PHE A 178 11.62 -17.11 10.90
C PHE A 178 11.85 -16.87 9.41
N HIS A 179 12.35 -15.70 8.99
CA HIS A 179 12.57 -15.40 7.57
C HIS A 179 13.64 -16.29 6.94
N LYS A 180 14.55 -16.89 7.72
CA LYS A 180 15.55 -17.85 7.23
C LYS A 180 14.94 -19.04 6.48
N PHE A 181 13.67 -19.36 6.75
CA PHE A 181 12.96 -20.45 6.10
C PHE A 181 12.42 -20.11 4.70
N SER A 182 12.34 -18.82 4.37
CA SER A 182 11.92 -18.40 3.04
C SER A 182 13.02 -18.60 1.99
N LYS A 183 12.63 -19.10 0.81
CA LYS A 183 13.51 -19.32 -0.35
C LYS A 183 13.79 -18.05 -1.19
N GLY A 184 12.99 -17.01 -1.01
CA GLY A 184 13.16 -15.75 -1.74
C GLY A 184 12.16 -14.69 -1.32
N THR A 185 12.39 -13.46 -1.77
CA THR A 185 11.68 -12.28 -1.26
C THR A 185 10.99 -11.53 -2.39
N ILE A 186 9.74 -11.16 -2.17
CA ILE A 186 8.91 -10.37 -3.07
C ILE A 186 8.70 -8.99 -2.44
N TYR A 187 8.89 -7.93 -3.24
CA TYR A 187 8.70 -6.55 -2.79
C TYR A 187 7.51 -5.92 -3.53
N ASN A 188 6.67 -5.18 -2.79
CA ASN A 188 5.62 -4.33 -3.35
C ASN A 188 6.19 -3.08 -4.02
N THR A 189 7.00 -3.28 -5.05
CA THR A 189 7.63 -2.18 -5.80
C THR A 189 7.98 -2.65 -7.20
N THR A 190 8.51 -1.74 -8.01
CA THR A 190 9.06 -2.03 -9.33
C THR A 190 10.47 -1.47 -9.43
N ARG A 191 11.33 -2.14 -10.22
CA ARG A 191 12.65 -1.63 -10.58
C ARG A 191 12.63 -0.25 -11.24
N VAL A 192 11.51 0.16 -11.84
CA VAL A 192 11.34 1.52 -12.36
C VAL A 192 11.51 2.57 -11.26
N ILE A 193 11.08 2.27 -10.03
CA ILE A 193 11.13 3.20 -8.89
C ILE A 193 12.36 2.94 -8.02
N GLU A 194 12.63 1.67 -7.67
CA GLU A 194 13.55 1.34 -6.57
C GLU A 194 14.71 0.42 -6.97
N SER A 195 15.03 0.31 -8.26
CA SER A 195 16.13 -0.55 -8.76
C SER A 195 17.44 -0.41 -7.97
N PRO A 196 17.93 0.80 -7.67
CA PRO A 196 19.20 0.91 -6.98
C PRO A 196 19.19 0.30 -5.56
N TYR A 197 18.06 0.41 -4.84
CA TYR A 197 17.93 -0.16 -3.49
C TYR A 197 17.73 -1.68 -3.52
N LEU A 198 17.04 -2.20 -4.54
CA LEU A 198 16.94 -3.65 -4.77
C LEU A 198 18.32 -4.28 -5.04
N GLU A 199 19.18 -3.60 -5.80
CA GLU A 199 20.55 -4.07 -6.04
C GLU A 199 21.41 -4.02 -4.76
N LEU A 200 21.21 -3.03 -3.90
CA LEU A 200 21.88 -2.97 -2.59
C LEU A 200 21.41 -4.09 -1.66
N ILE A 201 20.11 -4.36 -1.59
CA ILE A 201 19.56 -5.49 -0.84
C ILE A 201 20.16 -6.81 -1.33
N LYS A 202 20.26 -7.01 -2.65
CA LYS A 202 20.83 -8.22 -3.24
C LYS A 202 22.30 -8.44 -2.85
N ARG A 203 23.07 -7.36 -2.65
CA ARG A 203 24.46 -7.45 -2.15
C ARG A 203 24.52 -7.84 -0.67
N ILE A 204 23.57 -7.39 0.13
CA ILE A 204 23.49 -7.74 1.56
C ILE A 204 22.98 -9.18 1.73
N ILE A 205 21.93 -9.55 1.01
CA ILE A 205 21.26 -10.86 1.09
C ILE A 205 21.41 -11.57 -0.25
N SER A 206 22.61 -12.07 -0.51
CA SER A 206 22.95 -12.78 -1.76
C SER A 206 22.46 -14.24 -1.80
N SER A 207 22.07 -14.79 -0.66
CA SER A 207 21.63 -16.19 -0.50
C SER A 207 20.23 -16.46 -1.03
N LYS A 208 19.49 -15.43 -1.44
CA LYS A 208 18.08 -15.51 -1.86
C LYS A 208 17.84 -14.68 -3.11
N THR A 209 16.86 -15.10 -3.91
CA THR A 209 16.36 -14.30 -5.02
C THR A 209 15.39 -13.23 -4.52
N HIS A 210 15.42 -12.06 -5.16
CA HIS A 210 14.62 -10.89 -4.83
C HIS A 210 13.85 -10.43 -6.07
N TRP A 211 12.52 -10.39 -5.98
CA TRP A 211 11.64 -9.98 -7.08
C TRP A 211 10.87 -8.71 -6.72
N ALA A 212 10.88 -7.73 -7.61
CA ALA A 212 10.02 -6.56 -7.51
C ALA A 212 8.76 -6.79 -8.36
N LEU A 213 7.69 -7.24 -7.72
CA LEU A 213 6.45 -7.67 -8.40
C LEU A 213 5.30 -6.66 -8.28
N GLY A 214 5.55 -5.51 -7.65
CA GLY A 214 4.59 -4.41 -7.57
C GLY A 214 4.63 -3.48 -8.80
N PRO A 215 3.75 -2.46 -8.83
CA PRO A 215 2.63 -2.23 -7.92
C PRO A 215 1.57 -3.35 -7.97
N PHE A 216 0.97 -3.66 -6.82
CA PHE A 216 -0.18 -4.56 -6.73
C PHE A 216 -1.54 -3.85 -6.80
N ASN A 217 -1.56 -2.51 -6.77
CA ASN A 217 -2.78 -1.74 -7.00
C ASN A 217 -3.13 -1.67 -8.50
N PRO A 218 -4.42 -1.53 -8.87
CA PRO A 218 -4.81 -1.29 -10.26
C PRO A 218 -4.12 -0.05 -10.85
N LEU A 219 -3.65 -0.16 -12.09
CA LEU A 219 -3.05 0.97 -12.84
C LEU A 219 -4.06 1.80 -13.64
N SER A 220 -5.29 1.30 -13.73
CA SER A 220 -6.44 1.94 -14.36
C SER A 220 -7.71 1.54 -13.62
N ILE A 221 -8.62 2.49 -13.44
CA ILE A 221 -9.98 2.21 -12.99
C ILE A 221 -10.80 1.83 -14.22
N GLU A 222 -11.33 0.62 -14.26
CA GLU A 222 -12.30 0.22 -15.28
C GLU A 222 -13.62 0.98 -15.06
N LYS A 223 -14.13 1.62 -16.11
CA LYS A 223 -15.43 2.29 -16.05
C LYS A 223 -16.53 1.22 -15.90
N GLY A 224 -17.32 1.31 -14.84
CA GLY A 224 -18.46 0.41 -14.60
C GLY A 224 -18.30 -0.59 -13.46
N VAL A 225 -17.17 -0.59 -12.73
CA VAL A 225 -16.99 -1.44 -11.53
C VAL A 225 -17.99 -1.09 -10.43
N TYR A 226 -18.41 0.17 -10.35
CA TYR A 226 -19.38 0.66 -9.37
C TYR A 226 -20.71 1.00 -10.06
N ASN A 227 -21.81 0.44 -9.56
CA ASN A 227 -23.18 0.72 -10.04
C ASN A 227 -23.58 2.19 -9.88
N THR A 228 -22.90 2.92 -8.99
CA THR A 228 -23.17 4.33 -8.68
C THR A 228 -21.84 5.04 -8.43
N LYS A 229 -21.68 6.22 -9.03
CA LYS A 229 -20.49 7.04 -8.88
C LYS A 229 -20.47 7.65 -7.47
N HIS A 230 -19.35 7.61 -6.79
CA HIS A 230 -19.22 8.22 -5.47
C HIS A 230 -19.30 9.75 -5.59
N PHE A 231 -20.00 10.42 -4.67
CA PHE A 231 -20.25 11.88 -4.72
C PHE A 231 -18.96 12.72 -4.79
N SER A 232 -17.86 12.24 -4.22
CA SER A 232 -16.56 12.93 -4.32
C SER A 232 -16.02 12.95 -5.75
N VAL A 233 -16.28 11.91 -6.54
CA VAL A 233 -15.87 11.84 -7.94
C VAL A 233 -16.81 12.68 -8.81
N GLU A 234 -18.11 12.73 -8.50
CA GLU A 234 -19.05 13.67 -9.15
C GLU A 234 -18.68 15.15 -8.88
N TRP A 235 -18.15 15.44 -7.70
CA TRP A 235 -17.63 16.77 -7.38
C TRP A 235 -16.37 17.09 -8.19
N LEU A 236 -15.47 16.11 -8.38
CA LEU A 236 -14.26 16.24 -9.19
C LEU A 236 -14.55 16.51 -10.68
N ASP A 237 -15.60 15.90 -11.25
CA ASP A 237 -16.00 16.12 -12.66
C ASP A 237 -16.23 17.60 -12.99
N LYS A 238 -16.56 18.41 -11.99
CA LYS A 238 -16.87 19.84 -12.12
C LYS A 238 -15.64 20.73 -11.92
N GLN A 239 -14.46 20.14 -11.70
CA GLN A 239 -13.22 20.86 -11.41
C GLN A 239 -12.24 20.83 -12.58
N GLU A 240 -11.45 21.89 -12.70
CA GLU A 240 -10.36 21.99 -13.68
C GLU A 240 -9.29 20.92 -13.45
N ALA A 241 -8.63 20.51 -14.53
CA ALA A 241 -7.56 19.51 -14.49
C ALA A 241 -6.42 19.94 -13.55
N GLY A 242 -5.91 19.01 -12.74
CA GLY A 242 -4.80 19.27 -11.82
C GLY A 242 -5.04 20.35 -10.75
N SER A 243 -6.28 20.77 -10.50
CA SER A 243 -6.59 21.89 -9.60
C SER A 243 -6.93 21.49 -8.16
N VAL A 244 -7.13 20.20 -7.88
CA VAL A 244 -7.62 19.70 -6.59
C VAL A 244 -6.52 18.98 -5.80
N LEU A 245 -6.36 19.34 -4.53
CA LEU A 245 -5.58 18.58 -3.56
C LEU A 245 -6.46 17.51 -2.89
N TYR A 246 -6.04 16.25 -2.95
CA TYR A 246 -6.61 15.22 -2.10
C TYR A 246 -5.88 15.17 -0.75
N VAL A 247 -6.58 15.07 0.38
CA VAL A 247 -6.01 15.04 1.73
C VAL A 247 -6.53 13.82 2.47
N SER A 248 -5.64 12.88 2.79
CA SER A 248 -5.99 11.63 3.50
C SER A 248 -4.77 11.07 4.24
N PHE A 249 -4.94 10.78 5.52
CA PHE A 249 -3.87 10.29 6.41
C PHE A 249 -3.99 8.79 6.74
N GLY A 250 -4.82 8.04 6.01
CA GLY A 250 -4.93 6.59 6.19
C GLY A 250 -5.90 6.17 7.30
N THR A 251 -5.87 4.88 7.68
CA THR A 251 -6.80 4.28 8.66
C THR A 251 -6.29 4.30 10.09
N THR A 252 -4.99 4.50 10.30
CA THR A 252 -4.31 4.28 11.59
C THR A 252 -3.97 5.57 12.33
N THR A 253 -4.32 6.74 11.79
CA THR A 253 -3.88 8.04 12.28
C THR A 253 -5.04 8.83 12.89
N CYS A 254 -4.81 9.43 14.05
CA CYS A 254 -5.75 10.36 14.71
C CYS A 254 -5.04 11.69 14.94
N PHE A 255 -5.66 12.80 14.57
CA PHE A 255 -5.17 14.14 14.91
C PHE A 255 -5.83 14.64 16.18
N SER A 256 -5.10 15.46 16.95
CA SER A 256 -5.70 16.26 18.01
C SER A 256 -6.69 17.27 17.42
N GLU A 257 -7.66 17.72 18.21
CA GLU A 257 -8.58 18.77 17.80
C GLU A 257 -7.85 20.05 17.38
N GLU A 258 -6.74 20.38 18.06
CA GLU A 258 -5.89 21.51 17.72
C GLU A 258 -5.27 21.35 16.33
N GLN A 259 -4.73 20.17 16.01
CA GLN A 259 -4.14 19.92 14.70
C GLN A 259 -5.20 19.93 13.59
N ILE A 260 -6.42 19.44 13.86
CA ILE A 260 -7.56 19.51 12.94
C ILE A 260 -7.92 20.97 12.62
N LYS A 261 -7.92 21.85 13.64
CA LYS A 261 -8.19 23.29 13.44
C LYS A 261 -7.14 23.94 12.55
N GLU A 262 -5.86 23.67 12.77
CA GLU A 262 -4.79 24.22 11.93
C GLU A 262 -4.84 23.71 10.49
N VAL A 263 -5.13 22.42 10.28
CA VAL A 263 -5.32 21.86 8.92
C VAL A 263 -6.50 22.53 8.22
N ALA A 264 -7.64 22.64 8.89
CA ALA A 264 -8.82 23.31 8.34
C ALA A 264 -8.52 24.76 7.95
N ASN A 265 -7.91 25.52 8.87
CA ASN A 265 -7.53 26.91 8.63
C ASN A 265 -6.52 27.06 7.48
N GLY A 266 -5.53 26.17 7.38
CA GLY A 266 -4.52 26.22 6.32
C GLY A 266 -5.08 25.86 4.95
N LEU A 267 -5.96 24.86 4.88
CA LEU A 267 -6.69 24.52 3.65
C LEU A 267 -7.56 25.70 3.17
N GLU A 268 -8.30 26.34 4.09
CA GLU A 268 -9.11 27.52 3.80
C GLU A 268 -8.25 28.70 3.30
N LYS A 269 -7.15 29.01 3.99
CA LYS A 269 -6.23 30.10 3.61
C LYS A 269 -5.50 29.86 2.28
N SER A 270 -5.23 28.60 1.93
CA SER A 270 -4.57 28.24 0.67
C SER A 270 -5.34 28.70 -0.58
N LYS A 271 -6.67 28.85 -0.45
CA LYS A 271 -7.62 29.14 -1.55
C LYS A 271 -7.54 28.12 -2.71
N GLN A 272 -6.91 26.97 -2.49
CA GLN A 272 -6.87 25.87 -3.45
C GLN A 272 -8.07 24.96 -3.23
N LYS A 273 -8.47 24.24 -4.29
CA LYS A 273 -9.54 23.28 -4.20
C LYS A 273 -9.05 22.01 -3.50
N PHE A 274 -9.88 21.40 -2.66
CA PHE A 274 -9.47 20.19 -1.96
C PHE A 274 -10.60 19.20 -1.68
N ILE A 275 -10.23 17.93 -1.54
CA ILE A 275 -11.05 16.89 -0.90
C ILE A 275 -10.32 16.46 0.35
N TRP A 276 -10.96 16.57 1.51
CA TRP A 276 -10.38 16.15 2.77
C TRP A 276 -11.18 14.99 3.38
N VAL A 277 -10.52 13.84 3.52
CA VAL A 277 -11.05 12.70 4.26
C VAL A 277 -10.84 12.95 5.74
N VAL A 278 -11.92 13.28 6.43
CA VAL A 278 -11.95 13.51 7.86
C VAL A 278 -12.58 12.29 8.48
N ARG A 279 -11.77 11.41 9.08
CA ARG A 279 -12.31 10.24 9.76
C ARG A 279 -12.75 10.62 11.16
N ASP A 280 -13.95 10.19 11.52
CA ASP A 280 -14.36 10.07 12.92
C ASP A 280 -13.58 8.89 13.51
N ALA A 281 -12.36 9.14 13.99
CA ALA A 281 -11.71 8.18 14.87
C ALA A 281 -12.62 8.03 16.10
N ASP A 282 -13.18 6.82 16.27
CA ASP A 282 -13.98 6.36 17.42
C ASP A 282 -15.51 6.59 17.36
N LYS A 283 -16.20 6.07 16.34
CA LYS A 283 -17.62 5.64 16.47
C LYS A 283 -17.82 4.40 17.38
N GLY A 284 -16.85 4.09 18.25
CA GLY A 284 -16.91 2.95 19.13
C GLY A 284 -15.73 2.90 20.07
N ASP A 285 -15.71 3.79 21.07
CA ASP A 285 -15.13 3.37 22.33
C ASP A 285 -16.04 2.28 22.88
N VAL A 286 -15.54 1.05 23.06
CA VAL A 286 -16.35 -0.08 23.57
C VAL A 286 -16.85 0.20 25.01
N PHE A 287 -16.39 1.30 25.61
CA PHE A 287 -16.79 1.78 26.93
C PHE A 287 -17.72 3.01 26.91
N ILE A 288 -18.10 3.55 25.74
CA ILE A 288 -19.05 4.67 25.64
C ILE A 288 -20.26 4.21 24.81
N GLU A 289 -21.35 3.85 25.50
CA GLU A 289 -22.53 3.20 24.88
C GLU A 289 -23.25 4.04 23.80
N ASP A 290 -23.08 5.37 23.72
CA ASP A 290 -23.80 6.21 22.73
C ASP A 290 -23.01 7.44 22.19
N GLY A 291 -21.68 7.47 22.29
CA GLY A 291 -20.88 8.66 21.95
C GLY A 291 -20.19 8.60 20.59
N VAL A 292 -20.86 9.00 19.50
CA VAL A 292 -20.19 9.29 18.23
C VAL A 292 -19.30 10.53 18.41
N ARG A 293 -17.97 10.35 18.59
CA ARG A 293 -17.02 11.47 18.46
C ARG A 293 -16.94 11.86 16.98
N THR A 294 -17.79 12.79 16.55
CA THR A 294 -17.51 13.51 15.31
C THR A 294 -16.32 14.41 15.55
N SER A 295 -15.29 14.30 14.72
CA SER A 295 -14.21 15.30 14.73
C SER A 295 -14.81 16.68 14.45
N GLU A 296 -14.82 17.55 15.47
CA GLU A 296 -15.40 18.89 15.38
C GLU A 296 -14.49 19.80 14.56
N LEU A 297 -14.75 19.84 13.25
CA LEU A 297 -14.21 20.88 12.39
C LEU A 297 -14.61 22.26 12.94
N PRO A 298 -13.83 23.33 12.69
CA PRO A 298 -14.20 24.68 13.10
C PRO A 298 -15.64 25.01 12.69
N LYS A 299 -16.41 25.65 13.57
CA LYS A 299 -17.83 25.94 13.31
C LYS A 299 -18.03 26.61 11.95
N GLY A 300 -18.91 26.06 11.13
CA GLY A 300 -19.23 26.57 9.81
C GLY A 300 -18.15 26.36 8.73
N PHE A 301 -17.09 25.60 9.01
CA PHE A 301 -16.02 25.34 8.05
C PHE A 301 -16.54 24.79 6.71
N GLU A 302 -17.37 23.74 6.75
CA GLU A 302 -17.92 23.11 5.52
C GLU A 302 -18.72 24.10 4.67
N GLU A 303 -19.47 25.02 5.30
CA GLU A 303 -20.19 26.07 4.57
C GLU A 303 -19.25 27.13 4.00
N ARG A 304 -18.18 27.53 4.73
CA ARG A 304 -17.20 28.51 4.25
C ARG A 304 -16.41 27.99 3.05
N VAL A 305 -16.08 26.70 3.02
CA VAL A 305 -15.34 26.09 1.91
C VAL A 305 -16.25 25.50 0.84
N LYS A 306 -17.56 25.68 0.92
CA LYS A 306 -18.51 25.13 -0.05
C LYS A 306 -18.17 25.59 -1.47
N GLY A 307 -17.92 24.63 -2.36
CA GLY A 307 -17.55 24.86 -3.76
C GLY A 307 -16.05 24.89 -4.03
N THR A 308 -15.20 25.13 -3.02
CA THR A 308 -13.74 24.99 -3.12
C THR A 308 -13.23 23.73 -2.42
N GLY A 309 -13.82 23.37 -1.29
CA GLY A 309 -13.52 22.17 -0.51
C GLY A 309 -14.69 21.19 -0.46
N LEU A 310 -14.35 19.91 -0.32
CA LEU A 310 -15.28 18.83 0.00
C LEU A 310 -14.75 18.02 1.19
N VAL A 311 -15.55 17.86 2.22
CA VAL A 311 -15.24 16.98 3.36
C VAL A 311 -15.91 15.62 3.14
N VAL A 312 -15.13 14.55 3.25
CA VAL A 312 -15.60 13.16 3.16
C VAL A 312 -15.43 12.51 4.54
N ARG A 313 -16.53 12.17 5.20
CA ARG A 313 -16.51 11.60 6.57
C ARG A 313 -16.52 10.07 6.61
N ASP A 314 -17.00 9.46 5.53
CA ASP A 314 -17.07 8.00 5.39
C ASP A 314 -15.92 7.48 4.50
N TRP A 315 -16.08 6.28 3.96
CA TRP A 315 -15.11 5.69 3.03
C TRP A 315 -14.93 6.57 1.79
N ALA A 316 -13.67 6.79 1.39
CA ALA A 316 -13.33 7.51 0.17
C ALA A 316 -12.75 6.53 -0.86
N PRO A 317 -13.19 6.60 -2.14
CA PRO A 317 -12.60 5.82 -3.23
C PRO A 317 -11.24 6.41 -3.63
N GLN A 318 -10.23 6.25 -2.77
CA GLN A 318 -8.92 6.91 -2.89
C GLN A 318 -8.30 6.71 -4.28
N LEU A 319 -8.32 5.48 -4.81
CA LEU A 319 -7.74 5.21 -6.13
C LEU A 319 -8.52 5.90 -7.27
N GLU A 320 -9.84 6.01 -7.17
CA GLU A 320 -10.64 6.75 -8.16
C GLU A 320 -10.36 8.25 -8.09
N ILE A 321 -10.28 8.80 -6.87
CA ILE A 321 -9.93 10.20 -6.64
C ILE A 321 -8.55 10.51 -7.21
N LEU A 322 -7.54 9.69 -6.89
CA LEU A 322 -6.18 9.85 -7.40
C LEU A 322 -6.11 9.67 -8.93
N SER A 323 -6.92 8.79 -9.51
CA SER A 323 -6.97 8.58 -10.96
C SER A 323 -7.65 9.70 -11.75
N HIS A 324 -8.41 10.58 -11.08
CA HIS A 324 -9.18 11.63 -11.71
C HIS A 324 -8.28 12.77 -12.24
N SER A 325 -8.56 13.27 -13.44
CA SER A 325 -7.76 14.31 -14.11
C SER A 325 -7.66 15.63 -13.32
N SER A 326 -8.69 15.96 -12.53
CA SER A 326 -8.73 17.16 -11.68
C SER A 326 -7.85 17.08 -10.44
N THR A 327 -7.36 15.90 -10.06
CA THR A 327 -6.48 15.73 -8.90
C THR A 327 -5.05 16.15 -9.26
N GLY A 328 -4.57 17.22 -8.61
CA GLY A 328 -3.26 17.84 -8.86
C GLY A 328 -2.21 17.58 -7.79
N GLY A 329 -2.60 17.04 -6.64
CA GLY A 329 -1.70 16.70 -5.55
C GLY A 329 -2.38 15.83 -4.48
N PHE A 330 -1.57 15.20 -3.63
CA PHE A 330 -2.04 14.35 -2.53
C PHE A 330 -1.28 14.67 -1.23
N MET A 331 -1.96 15.24 -0.25
CA MET A 331 -1.43 15.33 1.11
C MET A 331 -1.65 14.00 1.84
N SER A 332 -0.54 13.36 2.20
CA SER A 332 -0.54 11.98 2.69
C SER A 332 0.42 11.80 3.86
N HIS A 333 0.07 10.84 4.72
CA HIS A 333 0.97 10.32 5.75
C HIS A 333 2.18 9.55 5.17
N CYS A 334 2.28 9.36 3.85
CA CYS A 334 3.38 8.65 3.19
C CYS A 334 3.50 7.15 3.53
N GLY A 335 2.41 6.47 3.89
CA GLY A 335 2.39 5.01 3.92
C GLY A 335 2.65 4.46 2.52
N TRP A 336 3.45 3.39 2.41
CA TRP A 336 3.98 2.96 1.11
C TRP A 336 2.91 2.63 0.07
N ASN A 337 1.81 1.99 0.48
CA ASN A 337 0.69 1.71 -0.43
C ASN A 337 0.07 2.99 -1.00
N SER A 338 -0.16 4.01 -0.16
CA SER A 338 -0.68 5.30 -0.62
C SER A 338 0.32 6.03 -1.51
N CYS A 339 1.63 5.91 -1.24
CA CYS A 339 2.66 6.40 -2.15
C CYS A 339 2.59 5.70 -3.51
N MET A 340 2.48 4.37 -3.55
CA MET A 340 2.36 3.61 -4.79
C MET A 340 1.11 3.97 -5.59
N GLU A 341 -0.04 4.14 -4.94
CA GLU A 341 -1.27 4.63 -5.59
C GLU A 341 -1.07 6.02 -6.20
N SER A 342 -0.44 6.94 -5.47
CA SER A 342 -0.14 8.29 -5.97
C SER A 342 0.81 8.26 -7.17
N ILE A 343 1.91 7.50 -7.07
CA ILE A 343 2.94 7.39 -8.11
C ILE A 343 2.34 6.76 -9.38
N THR A 344 1.57 5.69 -9.23
CA THR A 344 0.93 5.00 -10.36
C THR A 344 -0.19 5.81 -10.99
N MET A 345 -0.78 6.76 -10.27
CA MET A 345 -1.74 7.73 -10.81
C MET A 345 -1.10 9.03 -11.30
N GLY A 346 0.21 9.24 -11.07
CA GLY A 346 0.95 10.40 -11.54
C GLY A 346 0.66 11.67 -10.74
N VAL A 347 0.32 11.50 -9.46
CA VAL A 347 -0.04 12.60 -8.54
C VAL A 347 1.14 12.85 -7.58
N PRO A 348 1.65 14.09 -7.45
CA PRO A 348 2.71 14.41 -6.52
C PRO A 348 2.18 14.53 -5.07
N ILE A 349 3.07 14.42 -4.08
CA ILE A 349 2.69 14.24 -2.67
C ILE A 349 3.11 15.44 -1.81
N ALA A 350 2.19 15.96 -0.99
CA ALA A 350 2.52 16.77 0.17
C ALA A 350 2.73 15.82 1.37
N ALA A 351 3.99 15.59 1.70
CA ALA A 351 4.44 14.54 2.60
C ALA A 351 4.37 14.98 4.07
N TRP A 352 3.62 14.21 4.86
CA TRP A 352 3.43 14.46 6.29
C TRP A 352 3.53 13.14 7.08
N PRO A 353 4.74 12.58 7.26
CA PRO A 353 4.93 11.33 7.98
C PRO A 353 4.49 11.42 9.45
N MET A 354 3.96 10.30 9.98
CA MET A 354 3.42 10.21 11.34
C MET A 354 3.97 9.03 12.16
N HIS A 355 4.35 7.91 11.54
CA HIS A 355 4.96 6.74 12.21
C HIS A 355 5.48 5.69 11.19
N SER A 356 5.95 4.54 11.67
CA SER A 356 6.36 3.37 10.89
C SER A 356 7.39 3.67 9.78
N ASP A 357 7.14 3.24 8.54
CA ASP A 357 7.96 3.45 7.35
C ASP A 357 7.80 4.85 6.75
N GLN A 358 6.83 5.62 7.22
CA GLN A 358 6.42 6.89 6.62
C GLN A 358 7.55 7.94 6.58
N PRO A 359 8.37 8.13 7.65
CA PRO A 359 9.47 9.10 7.61
C PRO A 359 10.49 8.81 6.50
N ARG A 360 10.79 7.53 6.26
CA ARG A 360 11.69 7.10 5.19
C ARG A 360 11.03 7.23 3.82
N ASN A 361 9.76 6.84 3.69
CA ASN A 361 9.02 7.01 2.45
C ASN A 361 8.91 8.49 2.05
N ARG A 362 8.79 9.41 3.02
CA ARG A 362 8.87 10.85 2.74
C ARG A 362 10.16 11.18 2.01
N VAL A 363 11.33 10.77 2.53
CA VAL A 363 12.64 11.04 1.90
C VAL A 363 12.71 10.46 0.49
N LEU A 364 12.25 9.22 0.30
CA LEU A 364 12.14 8.60 -1.02
C LEU A 364 11.31 9.47 -2.00
N VAL A 365 10.16 9.95 -1.56
CA VAL A 365 9.23 10.74 -2.37
C VAL A 365 9.76 12.14 -2.68
N THR A 366 10.30 12.85 -1.69
CA THR A 366 10.65 14.27 -1.79
C THR A 366 12.08 14.50 -2.29
N GLU A 367 13.03 13.64 -1.93
CA GLU A 367 14.46 13.88 -2.21
C GLU A 367 14.99 12.98 -3.33
N VAL A 368 14.61 11.69 -3.31
CA VAL A 368 15.07 10.73 -4.32
C VAL A 368 14.26 10.85 -5.61
N LEU A 369 12.94 10.71 -5.52
CA LEU A 369 12.04 10.79 -6.67
C LEU A 369 11.68 12.24 -7.04
N LYS A 370 11.78 13.17 -6.08
CA LYS A 370 11.50 14.61 -6.23
C LYS A 370 10.07 14.89 -6.72
N ILE A 371 9.11 14.08 -6.31
CA ILE A 371 7.69 14.18 -6.68
C ILE A 371 6.83 14.70 -5.51
N GLY A 372 7.41 15.44 -4.58
CA GLY A 372 6.67 15.95 -3.45
C GLY A 372 7.35 17.07 -2.67
N VAL A 373 6.57 17.67 -1.78
CA VAL A 373 7.00 18.70 -0.82
C VAL A 373 6.82 18.16 0.59
N VAL A 374 7.62 18.64 1.54
CA VAL A 374 7.48 18.31 2.96
C VAL A 374 6.48 19.28 3.59
N VAL A 375 5.44 18.75 4.25
CA VAL A 375 4.54 19.53 5.12
C VAL A 375 5.11 19.58 6.53
N LYS A 376 5.56 18.42 7.03
CA LYS A 376 6.16 18.26 8.35
C LYS A 376 7.33 17.29 8.28
N ASP A 377 8.49 17.71 8.76
CA ASP A 377 9.62 16.80 8.93
C ASP A 377 9.38 15.86 10.14
N TRP A 378 9.96 14.67 10.11
CA TRP A 378 9.90 13.74 11.23
C TRP A 378 10.66 14.24 12.46
N ASP A 379 11.71 15.03 12.24
CA ASP A 379 12.49 15.62 13.34
C ASP A 379 11.67 16.64 14.14
N HIS A 380 10.62 17.21 13.52
CA HIS A 380 9.66 18.14 14.13
C HIS A 380 8.34 17.46 14.55
N ARG A 381 8.28 16.12 14.64
CA ARG A 381 7.04 15.34 14.85
C ARG A 381 6.18 15.76 16.05
N ASP A 382 6.78 16.32 17.09
CA ASP A 382 6.09 16.75 18.31
C ASP A 382 5.55 18.19 18.22
N GLU A 383 5.94 18.95 17.19
CA GLU A 383 5.51 20.33 16.96
C GLU A 383 4.13 20.40 16.29
N LEU A 384 3.33 21.42 16.59
CA LEU A 384 2.07 21.64 15.88
C LEU A 384 2.35 22.13 14.45
N VAL A 385 1.76 21.50 13.44
CA VAL A 385 1.81 22.03 12.07
C VAL A 385 0.80 23.16 11.97
N THR A 386 1.28 24.36 11.70
CA THR A 386 0.43 25.55 11.65
C THR A 386 -0.38 25.63 10.36
N ALA A 387 -1.43 26.43 10.38
CA ALA A 387 -2.21 26.78 9.21
C ALA A 387 -1.34 27.40 8.10
N SER A 388 -0.27 28.11 8.47
CA SER A 388 0.69 28.66 7.50
C SER A 388 1.51 27.57 6.83
N ASP A 389 1.92 26.52 7.56
CA ASP A 389 2.68 25.41 7.00
C ASP A 389 1.83 24.64 5.99
N VAL A 390 0.58 24.35 6.37
CA VAL A 390 -0.40 23.71 5.47
C VAL A 390 -0.67 24.59 4.25
N GLU A 391 -0.97 25.88 4.42
CA GLU A 391 -1.16 26.82 3.30
C GLU A 391 0.03 26.79 2.33
N ASN A 392 1.24 26.94 2.86
CA ASN A 392 2.46 27.02 2.07
C ASN A 392 2.71 25.72 1.30
N ALA A 393 2.56 24.56 1.93
CA ALA A 393 2.75 23.27 1.28
C ALA A 393 1.71 23.03 0.17
N VAL A 394 0.44 23.36 0.44
CA VAL A 394 -0.67 23.24 -0.53
C VAL A 394 -0.41 24.14 -1.74
N ARG A 395 -0.08 25.41 -1.51
CA ARG A 395 0.18 26.38 -2.59
C ARG A 395 1.42 26.01 -3.38
N ARG A 396 2.50 25.59 -2.72
CA ARG A 396 3.74 25.15 -3.38
C ARG A 396 3.46 23.96 -4.29
N LEU A 397 2.69 22.97 -3.83
CA LEU A 397 2.38 21.78 -4.62
C LEU A 397 1.42 22.06 -5.78
N ILE A 398 0.36 22.85 -5.57
CA ILE A 398 -0.71 23.04 -6.57
C ILE A 398 -0.43 24.23 -7.49
N ALA A 399 0.00 25.37 -6.96
CA ALA A 399 -0.07 26.67 -7.62
C ALA A 399 1.29 27.31 -7.95
N THR A 400 2.37 26.52 -8.03
CA THR A 400 3.70 27.01 -8.44
C THR A 400 4.30 26.20 -9.57
N LYS A 401 5.26 26.80 -10.26
CA LYS A 401 6.08 26.12 -11.29
C LYS A 401 6.81 24.90 -10.72
N GLU A 402 7.27 24.96 -9.47
CA GLU A 402 7.89 23.81 -8.82
C GLU A 402 6.90 22.64 -8.69
N GLY A 403 5.65 22.93 -8.34
CA GLY A 403 4.55 21.97 -8.32
C GLY A 403 4.26 21.36 -9.70
N ASP A 404 4.31 22.15 -10.77
CA ASP A 404 4.19 21.66 -12.15
C ASP A 404 5.31 20.69 -12.51
N GLU A 405 6.55 20.99 -12.12
CA GLU A 405 7.69 20.10 -12.34
C GLU A 405 7.56 18.79 -11.55
N MET A 406 7.01 18.83 -10.32
CA MET A 406 6.70 17.62 -9.54
C MET A 406 5.61 16.78 -10.20
N ARG A 407 4.53 17.40 -10.70
CA ARG A 407 3.48 16.71 -11.49
C ARG A 407 4.05 16.05 -12.72
N GLN A 408 4.92 16.74 -13.47
CA GLN A 408 5.55 16.18 -14.66
C GLN A 408 6.43 14.97 -14.33
N ARG A 409 7.20 15.03 -13.24
CA ARG A 409 8.01 13.88 -12.76
C ARG A 409 7.12 12.71 -12.35
N ALA A 410 6.04 12.95 -11.61
CA ALA A 410 5.09 11.91 -11.22
C ALA A 410 4.42 11.25 -12.45
N MET A 411 4.05 12.05 -13.46
CA MET A 411 3.51 11.56 -14.73
C MET A 411 4.52 10.73 -15.53
N ASN A 412 5.81 11.10 -15.51
CA ASN A 412 6.86 10.32 -16.15
C ASN A 412 7.02 8.94 -15.47
N LEU A 413 6.98 8.89 -14.14
CA LEU A 413 6.99 7.63 -13.37
C LEU A 413 5.78 6.76 -13.70
N LYS A 414 4.56 7.32 -13.64
CA LYS A 414 3.32 6.63 -14.05
C LYS A 414 3.46 5.95 -15.42
N ASN A 415 3.94 6.70 -16.40
CA ASN A 415 4.10 6.19 -17.76
C ASN A 415 5.19 5.12 -17.87
N ALA A 416 6.29 5.27 -17.15
CA ALA A 416 7.36 4.27 -17.11
C ALA A 416 6.91 2.96 -16.45
N ILE A 417 6.12 3.03 -15.37
CA ILE A 417 5.56 1.86 -14.68
C ILE A 417 4.55 1.12 -15.56
N ARG A 418 3.73 1.85 -16.33
CA ARG A 418 2.82 1.22 -17.30
C ARG A 418 3.60 0.46 -18.37
N ARG A 419 4.61 1.10 -18.97
CA ARG A 419 5.48 0.46 -19.96
C ARG A 419 6.25 -0.73 -19.40
N SER A 420 6.59 -0.75 -18.11
CA SER A 420 7.31 -1.88 -17.52
C SER A 420 6.47 -3.15 -17.39
N ARG A 421 5.14 -3.06 -17.51
CA ARG A 421 4.23 -4.22 -17.49
C ARG A 421 3.87 -4.73 -18.89
N ASP A 422 4.20 -3.97 -19.94
CA ASP A 422 4.05 -4.42 -21.32
C ASP A 422 5.01 -5.59 -21.61
N GLU A 423 4.79 -6.30 -22.72
CA GLU A 423 5.65 -7.40 -23.15
C GLU A 423 7.12 -6.94 -23.28
N GLY A 424 8.05 -7.68 -22.67
CA GLY A 424 9.47 -7.31 -22.60
C GLY A 424 9.81 -6.20 -21.59
N GLY A 425 8.81 -5.60 -20.93
CA GLY A 425 9.00 -4.64 -19.85
C GLY A 425 9.60 -5.28 -18.60
N VAL A 426 10.37 -4.51 -17.81
CA VAL A 426 11.11 -5.04 -16.66
C VAL A 426 10.23 -5.71 -15.60
N SER A 427 9.06 -5.16 -15.29
CA SER A 427 8.13 -5.76 -14.33
C SER A 427 7.48 -7.03 -14.87
N ARG A 428 7.22 -7.08 -16.18
CA ARG A 428 6.72 -8.29 -16.84
C ARG A 428 7.76 -9.41 -16.79
N VAL A 429 9.01 -9.10 -17.11
CA VAL A 429 10.13 -10.05 -17.04
C VAL A 429 10.34 -10.58 -15.63
N GLU A 430 10.27 -9.73 -14.60
CA GLU A 430 10.40 -10.19 -13.20
C GLU A 430 9.23 -11.10 -12.76
N LEU A 431 8.02 -10.80 -13.23
CA LEU A 431 6.85 -11.65 -12.96
C LEU A 431 6.99 -13.02 -13.66
N ASP A 432 7.38 -13.03 -14.94
CA ASP A 432 7.57 -14.27 -15.69
C ASP A 432 8.71 -15.11 -15.09
N ASP A 433 9.80 -14.48 -14.64
CA ASP A 433 10.89 -15.16 -13.90
C ASP A 433 10.40 -15.76 -12.57
N PHE A 434 9.61 -15.01 -11.79
CA PHE A 434 9.04 -15.53 -10.55
C PHE A 434 8.10 -16.71 -10.81
N ILE A 435 7.22 -16.61 -11.82
CA ILE A 435 6.31 -17.69 -12.22
C ILE A 435 7.12 -18.92 -12.61
N ALA A 436 8.08 -18.79 -13.54
CA ALA A 436 8.94 -19.89 -13.97
C ALA A 436 9.68 -20.52 -12.78
N HIS A 437 10.17 -19.69 -11.86
CA HIS A 437 10.83 -20.14 -10.65
C HIS A 437 9.88 -21.00 -9.79
N ILE A 438 8.67 -20.53 -9.47
CA ILE A 438 7.76 -21.28 -8.60
C ILE A 438 7.08 -22.47 -9.30
N THR A 439 7.07 -22.52 -10.64
CA THR A 439 6.44 -23.61 -11.40
C THR A 439 7.38 -24.74 -11.83
N ARG A 440 8.70 -24.59 -11.64
CA ARG A 440 9.66 -25.70 -11.80
C ARG A 440 9.19 -26.95 -11.05
#